data_AF-A0A6I3V0M6-F1
#
_entry.id   AF-A0A6I3V0M6-F1
#
_cell.length_a   1.000
_cell.length_b   1.000
_cell.length_c   1.000
_cell.angle_alpha   90.00
_cell.angle_beta   90.00
_cell.angle_gamma   90.00
#
_symmetry.space_group_name_H-M   'P 1'
#
loop_
_entity.id
_entity.type
_entity.pdbx_description
1 polymer ?
#
loop_
_entity_poly.entity_id
_entity_poly.type
_entity_poly.pdbx_seq_one_letter_code
_entity_poly.pdbx_strand_id
1 'polypeptide(L)' 'MRARDFGITLGLGQPGPYNAITDVPGVRVGHATLNTTHDGKPVRTGVSVIEPREGPARHQPCFAGCHVLNGNGDATGLE' A
#
# COMPACT_ATOMS: atom_id res chain seq x y z
N MET A 1 10.85 2.25 -12.84
CA MET A 1 10.82 1.06 -13.71
C MET A 1 10.30 -0.13 -12.93
N ARG A 2 9.65 -1.08 -13.60
CA ARG A 2 9.00 -2.29 -13.04
C ARG A 2 9.29 -3.50 -13.91
N ALA A 3 8.96 -4.70 -13.44
CA ALA A 3 9.22 -5.96 -14.14
C ALA A 3 8.77 -5.98 -15.61
N ARG A 4 7.58 -5.43 -15.90
CA ARG A 4 7.02 -5.37 -17.26
C ARG A 4 7.80 -4.43 -18.20
N ASP A 5 8.47 -3.41 -17.68
CA ASP A 5 9.34 -2.52 -18.49
C ASP A 5 10.56 -3.29 -19.04
N PHE A 6 10.86 -4.47 -18.47
CA PHE A 6 11.92 -5.39 -18.90
C PHE A 6 11.39 -6.65 -19.60
N GLY A 7 10.12 -6.69 -19.99
CA GLY A 7 9.51 -7.84 -20.66
C GLY A 7 9.17 -9.03 -19.75
N ILE A 8 9.35 -8.91 -18.44
CA ILE A 8 8.99 -9.97 -17.49
C ILE A 8 7.48 -9.91 -17.23
N THR A 9 6.76 -10.94 -17.68
CA THR A 9 5.30 -11.06 -17.51
C THR A 9 4.96 -12.10 -16.45
N LEU A 10 4.08 -11.73 -15.52
CA LEU A 10 3.60 -12.58 -14.44
C LEU A 10 2.10 -12.85 -14.66
N GLY A 11 1.73 -14.12 -14.77
CA GLY A 11 0.36 -14.54 -15.09
C GLY A 11 -0.06 -14.22 -16.53
N LEU A 12 -1.36 -14.35 -16.81
CA LEU A 12 -1.93 -14.17 -18.16
C LEU A 12 -2.80 -12.89 -18.29
N GLY A 13 -3.01 -12.16 -17.20
CA GLY A 13 -3.85 -10.96 -17.17
C GLY A 13 -3.17 -9.70 -17.68
N GLN A 14 -3.98 -8.71 -18.07
CA GLN A 14 -3.53 -7.38 -18.47
C GLN A 14 -3.68 -6.40 -17.30
N PRO A 15 -2.64 -5.64 -16.95
CA PRO A 15 -2.72 -4.66 -15.86
C PRO A 15 -3.52 -3.42 -16.27
N GLY A 16 -3.99 -2.66 -15.28
CA GLY A 16 -4.54 -1.33 -15.52
C GLY A 16 -3.47 -0.32 -15.99
N PRO A 17 -3.89 0.91 -16.34
CA PRO A 17 -3.00 1.94 -16.89
C PRO A 17 -1.81 2.27 -15.98
N TYR A 18 -2.05 2.34 -14.67
CA TYR A 18 -0.99 2.59 -13.70
C TYR A 18 -0.29 1.31 -13.28
N ASN A 19 -0.85 0.12 -13.52
CA ASN A 19 -0.38 -1.18 -13.03
C ASN A 19 -0.08 -1.12 -11.52
N ALA A 20 -1.05 -0.59 -10.76
CA ALA A 20 -0.97 -0.30 -9.34
C ALA A 20 -2.35 -0.36 -8.66
N ILE A 21 -2.40 -0.35 -7.33
CA ILE A 21 -3.67 -0.40 -6.58
C ILE A 21 -4.58 0.81 -6.86
N THR A 22 -4.01 1.95 -7.23
CA THR A 22 -4.73 3.18 -7.59
C THR A 22 -5.43 3.09 -8.95
N ASP A 23 -5.27 1.99 -9.70
CA ASP A 23 -6.14 1.69 -10.84
C ASP A 23 -7.59 1.46 -10.40
N VAL A 24 -7.84 1.16 -9.11
CA VAL A 24 -9.18 1.15 -8.52
C VAL A 24 -9.65 2.60 -8.29
N PRO A 25 -10.74 3.05 -8.93
CA PRO A 25 -11.20 4.44 -8.81
C PRO A 25 -11.43 4.88 -7.35
N GLY A 26 -10.88 6.03 -7.01
CA GLY A 26 -10.97 6.65 -5.68
C GLY A 26 -9.96 6.15 -4.65
N VAL A 27 -9.21 5.07 -4.93
CA VAL A 27 -8.12 4.62 -4.05
C VAL A 27 -6.91 5.55 -4.21
N ARG A 28 -6.33 5.98 -3.09
CA ARG A 28 -5.13 6.84 -3.05
C ARG A 28 -4.07 6.25 -2.13
N VAL A 29 -2.79 6.53 -2.42
CA VAL A 29 -1.65 6.07 -1.65
C VAL A 29 -0.75 7.26 -1.33
N GLY A 30 -0.23 7.32 -0.09
CA GLY A 30 0.72 8.33 0.35
C GLY A 30 1.88 7.71 1.11
N HIS A 31 3.05 8.36 1.06
CA HIS A 31 4.26 7.92 1.76
C HIS A 31 4.90 9.10 2.50
N ALA A 32 5.44 8.83 3.69
CA ALA A 32 6.39 9.70 4.36
C ALA A 32 7.63 8.88 4.73
N THR A 33 8.76 9.22 4.13
CA THR A 33 10.01 8.49 4.27
C THR A 33 10.98 9.28 5.14
N LEU A 34 11.46 8.66 6.21
CA LEU A 34 12.52 9.19 7.05
C LEU A 34 13.83 8.48 6.72
N ASN A 35 14.72 9.24 6.09
CA ASN A 35 16.08 8.80 5.77
C ASN A 35 17.06 9.90 6.23
N THR A 36 17.46 9.83 7.49
CA THR A 36 18.25 10.89 8.14
C THR A 36 19.15 10.30 9.23
N THR A 37 19.86 11.16 9.94
CA THR A 37 20.61 10.84 11.16
C THR A 37 20.04 11.68 12.31
N HIS A 38 19.71 11.03 13.43
CA HIS A 38 19.23 11.68 14.65
C HIS A 38 20.11 11.23 15.82
N ASP A 39 20.66 12.17 16.59
CA ASP A 39 21.63 11.92 17.67
C ASP A 39 22.80 11.01 17.25
N GLY A 40 23.33 11.24 16.04
CA GLY A 40 24.42 10.45 15.46
C GLY A 40 24.03 9.05 15.00
N LYS A 41 22.75 8.65 15.11
CA LYS A 41 22.25 7.33 14.71
C LYS A 41 21.43 7.42 13.42
N PRO A 42 21.60 6.49 12.47
CA PRO A 42 20.82 6.46 11.25
C PRO A 42 19.36 6.12 11.52
N VAL A 43 18.45 6.89 10.94
CA VAL A 43 17.00 6.64 10.91
C VAL A 43 16.60 6.30 9.48
N ARG A 44 16.13 5.07 9.27
CA ARG A 44 15.71 4.51 7.98
C ARG A 44 14.34 3.85 8.12
N THR A 45 13.31 4.67 8.25
CA THR A 45 11.93 4.22 8.51
C THR A 45 10.93 5.13 7.79
N GLY A 46 9.65 4.92 8.00
CA GLY A 46 8.61 5.76 7.43
C GLY A 46 7.22 5.20 7.67
N VAL A 47 6.25 5.79 6.99
CA VAL A 47 4.86 5.34 7.00
C VAL A 47 4.30 5.41 5.58
N SER A 48 3.43 4.46 5.25
CA SER A 48 2.61 4.49 4.05
C SER A 48 1.15 4.44 4.45
N VAL A 49 0.31 5.21 3.77
CA VAL A 49 -1.13 5.26 4.01
C VAL A 49 -1.89 4.90 2.74
N ILE A 50 -3.02 4.22 2.91
CA ILE A 50 -3.94 3.87 1.83
C ILE A 50 -5.30 4.44 2.21
N GLU A 51 -5.83 5.30 1.34
CA GLU A 51 -7.19 5.83 1.47
C GLU A 51 -8.10 5.02 0.53
N PRO A 52 -9.12 4.32 1.05
CA PRO A 52 -9.97 3.48 0.22
C PRO A 52 -10.98 4.29 -0.63
N ARG A 53 -11.09 5.60 -0.39
CA ARG A 53 -11.99 6.56 -1.05
C ARG A 53 -11.30 7.92 -1.22
N GLU A 54 -11.88 8.78 -2.06
CA GLU A 54 -11.40 10.15 -2.24
C GLU A 54 -11.65 11.02 -1.01
N GLY A 55 -12.79 10.84 -0.34
CA GLY A 55 -13.16 11.51 0.89
C GLY A 55 -12.80 10.71 2.15
N PRO A 56 -13.12 11.21 3.35
CA PRO A 56 -12.82 10.53 4.60
C PRO A 56 -13.51 9.17 4.68
N ALA A 57 -12.73 8.10 4.88
CA ALA A 57 -13.21 6.71 4.85
C ALA A 57 -14.42 6.45 5.78
N ARG A 58 -14.47 7.13 6.93
CA ARG A 58 -15.58 7.01 7.90
C ARG A 58 -16.96 7.31 7.32
N HIS A 59 -17.04 8.15 6.29
CA HIS A 59 -18.30 8.59 5.71
C HIS A 59 -18.83 7.64 4.63
N GLN A 60 -17.95 6.79 4.08
CA GLN A 60 -18.28 5.84 3.02
C GLN A 60 -17.51 4.54 3.27
N PRO A 61 -17.97 3.70 4.22
CA PRO A 61 -17.29 2.46 4.58
C PRO A 61 -17.16 1.50 3.40
N CYS A 62 -16.17 0.62 3.50
CA CYS A 62 -15.97 -0.49 2.55
C CYS A 62 -16.27 -1.80 3.26
N PHE A 63 -16.95 -2.72 2.59
CA PHE A 63 -16.90 -4.13 2.99
C PHE A 63 -15.45 -4.61 2.87
N ALA A 64 -14.98 -5.35 3.88
CA ALA A 64 -13.60 -5.81 3.98
C ALA A 64 -13.54 -7.18 4.65
N GLY A 65 -12.39 -7.85 4.54
CA GLY A 65 -12.10 -9.09 5.23
C GLY A 65 -10.59 -9.30 5.32
N CYS A 66 -10.16 -10.13 6.27
CA CYS A 66 -8.76 -10.48 6.49
C CYS A 66 -8.58 -11.99 6.60
N HIS A 67 -7.39 -12.47 6.27
CA HIS A 67 -6.97 -13.85 6.47
C HIS A 67 -5.54 -13.87 7.01
N VAL A 68 -5.30 -14.64 8.07
CA VAL A 68 -3.98 -14.79 8.70
C VAL A 68 -3.40 -16.14 8.28
N LEU A 69 -2.47 -16.12 7.33
CA LEU A 69 -1.72 -17.32 6.95
C LEU A 69 -0.79 -17.78 8.08
N ASN A 70 -0.10 -16.81 8.72
CA ASN A 70 0.77 -17.02 9.87
C ASN A 70 0.80 -15.76 10.75
N GLY A 71 0.54 -15.89 12.04
CA GLY A 71 0.34 -14.77 12.97
C GLY A 71 1.60 -14.16 13.58
N ASN A 72 2.79 -14.36 12.98
CA ASN A 72 4.03 -13.78 13.50
C ASN A 72 4.20 -12.32 13.02
N GLY A 73 3.32 -11.45 13.50
CA GLY A 73 3.27 -10.01 13.21
C GLY A 73 2.28 -9.33 14.17
N ASP A 74 2.19 -8.00 14.11
CA ASP A 74 1.28 -7.21 14.97
C ASP A 74 0.43 -6.25 14.13
N ALA A 75 -0.83 -6.04 14.53
CA ALA A 75 -1.82 -5.29 13.75
C ALA A 75 -2.94 -4.71 14.64
N THR A 76 -3.62 -3.67 14.14
CA THR A 76 -4.77 -3.04 14.81
C THR A 76 -5.97 -2.97 13.86
N GLY A 77 -7.19 -2.97 14.42
CA GLY A 77 -8.44 -2.74 13.66
C GLY A 77 -8.93 -3.90 12.79
N LEU A 78 -8.48 -5.13 13.07
CA LEU A 78 -8.93 -6.35 12.36
C LEU A 78 -10.19 -6.98 12.97
N GLU A 79 -10.59 -6.54 14.18
CA GLU A 79 -11.80 -6.95 14.92
C GLU A 79 -12.60 -5.72 15.36
#